data_AF-A0A945SCE7-F1
#
_entry.id   AF-A0A945SCE7-F1
#
_cell.length_a   1.000
_cell.length_b   1.000
_cell.length_c   1.000
_cell.angle_alpha   90.00
_cell.angle_beta   90.00
_cell.angle_gamma   90.00
#
_symmetry.space_group_name_H-M   'P 1'
#
loop_
_entity.id
_entity.type
_entity.pdbx_description
1 polymer ?
#
loop_
_entity_poly.entity_id
_entity_poly.type
_entity_poly.pdbx_seq_one_letter_code
_entity_poly.pdbx_strand_id
1 'polypeptide(L)'
;MQNVEFGPLPSCLQDIRTVTQRQLRDALRAARKEKELAAKPNIVVEAMRYADVLARNPELSRTQVAEALGVSRIRVFQVLSILGLPNAIVRYTLDNDAPEYRSVLTERRLRPLTQLTEKADQLAAFRQLLSEVGV
;
A
#
# COMPACT_ATOMS: atom_id res chain seq x y z
N MET A 1 27.54 -33.12 -37.34
CA MET A 1 26.50 -32.44 -36.54
C MET A 1 25.55 -33.51 -36.05
N GLN A 2 25.62 -33.88 -34.77
CA GLN A 2 24.73 -34.91 -34.19
C GLN A 2 23.42 -34.25 -33.76
N ASN A 3 22.30 -34.77 -34.24
CA ASN A 3 20.96 -34.37 -33.81
C ASN A 3 20.72 -34.90 -32.40
N VAL A 4 20.43 -34.01 -31.45
CA VAL A 4 20.01 -34.39 -30.10
C VAL A 4 18.52 -34.70 -30.16
N GLU A 5 18.15 -35.98 -30.09
CA GLU A 5 16.76 -36.39 -29.89
C GLU A 5 16.38 -36.17 -28.43
N PHE A 6 15.49 -35.21 -28.20
CA PHE A 6 14.83 -35.07 -26.91
C PHE A 6 13.75 -36.16 -26.81
N GLY A 7 13.86 -37.03 -25.80
CA GLY A 7 12.87 -38.06 -25.50
C GLY A 7 11.46 -37.50 -25.23
N PRO A 8 10.46 -38.38 -25.06
CA PRO A 8 9.09 -37.95 -24.81
C PRO A 8 9.03 -37.04 -23.58
N LEU A 9 8.39 -35.88 -23.73
CA LEU A 9 8.22 -34.91 -22.65
C LEU A 9 7.54 -35.58 -21.45
N PRO A 10 8.06 -35.41 -20.22
CA PRO A 10 7.43 -35.93 -19.01
C PRO A 10 5.98 -35.42 -18.88
N SER A 11 5.09 -36.27 -18.37
CA SER A 11 3.64 -36.02 -18.30
C SER A 11 3.26 -34.75 -17.52
N CYS A 12 4.10 -34.31 -16.57
CA CYS A 12 3.91 -33.05 -15.84
C CYS A 12 4.10 -31.79 -16.70
N LEU A 13 4.70 -31.90 -17.89
CA LEU A 13 4.82 -30.80 -18.85
C LEU A 13 3.66 -30.74 -19.86
N GLN A 14 2.71 -31.68 -19.81
CA GLN A 14 1.52 -31.66 -20.67
C GLN A 14 0.50 -30.57 -20.25
N ASP A 15 0.54 -30.12 -18.99
CA ASP A 15 -0.36 -29.11 -18.43
C ASP A 15 -0.03 -27.66 -18.83
N ILE A 16 1.14 -27.41 -19.43
CA ILE A 16 1.54 -26.05 -19.84
C ILE A 16 0.74 -25.60 -21.08
N ARG A 17 0.21 -26.54 -21.87
CA ARG A 17 -0.49 -26.25 -23.15
C ARG A 17 -1.94 -25.79 -22.98
N THR A 18 -2.51 -25.83 -21.78
CA THR A 18 -3.93 -25.54 -21.53
C THR A 18 -4.16 -24.26 -20.73
N VAL A 19 -3.12 -23.43 -20.52
CA VAL A 19 -3.34 -22.06 -20.05
C VAL A 19 -3.93 -21.25 -21.19
N THR A 20 -5.21 -20.96 -21.11
CA THR A 20 -5.87 -20.08 -22.07
C THR A 20 -5.18 -18.71 -22.07
N GLN A 21 -5.13 -18.04 -23.23
CA GLN A 21 -4.59 -16.68 -23.31
C GLN A 21 -5.23 -15.72 -22.29
N ARG A 22 -6.50 -15.97 -21.93
CA ARG A 22 -7.22 -15.23 -20.88
C ARG A 22 -6.58 -15.44 -19.50
N GLN A 23 -6.39 -16.70 -19.08
CA GLN A 23 -5.76 -17.01 -17.79
C GLN A 23 -4.34 -16.44 -17.70
N LEU A 24 -3.55 -16.51 -18.78
CA LEU A 24 -2.22 -15.91 -18.81
C LEU A 24 -2.28 -14.38 -18.65
N ARG A 25 -3.20 -13.70 -19.36
CA ARG A 25 -3.39 -12.25 -19.23
C ARG A 25 -3.84 -11.85 -17.83
N ASP A 26 -4.74 -12.62 -17.23
CA ASP A 26 -5.24 -12.37 -15.87
C ASP A 26 -4.13 -12.58 -14.83
N ALA A 27 -3.31 -13.62 -14.97
CA ALA A 27 -2.14 -13.85 -14.12
C ALA A 27 -1.09 -12.73 -14.24
N LEU A 28 -0.78 -12.28 -15.46
CA LEU A 28 0.14 -11.15 -15.69
C LEU A 28 -0.41 -9.84 -15.11
N ARG A 29 -1.72 -9.60 -15.19
CA ARG A 29 -2.38 -8.45 -14.54
C ARG A 29 -2.28 -8.53 -13.03
N ALA A 30 -2.52 -9.70 -12.44
CA ALA A 30 -2.39 -9.92 -11.00
C ALA A 30 -0.95 -9.66 -10.53
N ALA A 31 0.06 -10.23 -11.21
CA ALA A 31 1.47 -10.03 -10.90
C ALA A 31 1.89 -8.56 -11.02
N ARG A 32 1.40 -7.83 -12.04
CA ARG A 32 1.65 -6.40 -12.18
C ARG A 32 1.03 -5.60 -11.03
N LYS A 33 -0.21 -5.93 -10.64
CA LYS A 33 -0.91 -5.28 -9.53
C LYS A 33 -0.20 -5.53 -8.20
N GLU A 34 0.25 -6.77 -7.96
CA GLU A 34 1.04 -7.13 -6.79
C GLU A 34 2.35 -6.34 -6.71
N LYS A 35 3.09 -6.25 -7.83
CA LYS A 35 4.30 -5.43 -7.91
C LYS A 35 4.03 -3.95 -7.66
N GLU A 36 2.92 -3.41 -8.16
CA GLU A 36 2.51 -2.02 -7.89
C GLU A 36 2.17 -1.80 -6.41
N LEU A 37 1.48 -2.75 -5.77
CA LEU A 37 1.14 -2.68 -4.35
C LEU A 37 2.38 -2.79 -3.46
N ALA A 38 3.30 -3.67 -3.82
CA ALA A 38 4.59 -3.80 -3.13
C ALA A 38 5.43 -2.52 -3.21
N ALA A 39 5.30 -1.75 -4.30
CA ALA A 39 5.98 -0.48 -4.48
C ALA A 39 5.34 0.69 -3.73
N LYS A 40 4.08 0.57 -3.28
CA LYS A 40 3.42 1.64 -2.51
C LYS A 40 3.96 1.63 -1.08
N PRO A 41 4.46 2.77 -0.58
CA PRO A 41 4.94 2.85 0.79
C PRO A 41 3.77 2.75 1.76
N ASN A 42 4.04 2.21 2.94
CA ASN A 42 3.12 2.31 4.07
C ASN A 42 2.82 3.79 4.35
N ILE A 43 1.55 4.14 4.43
CA ILE A 43 1.16 5.54 4.59
C ILE A 43 1.62 6.13 5.92
N VAL A 44 1.70 5.33 6.99
CA VAL A 44 2.22 5.81 8.28
C VAL A 44 3.72 6.05 8.18
N VAL A 45 4.47 5.17 7.52
CA VAL A 45 5.91 5.37 7.28
C VAL A 45 6.15 6.63 6.44
N GLU A 46 5.34 6.85 5.39
CA GLU A 46 5.39 8.08 4.59
C GLU A 46 5.12 9.32 5.46
N ALA A 47 4.12 9.26 6.35
CA ALA A 47 3.80 10.36 7.25
C ALA A 47 4.88 10.62 8.30
N MET A 48 5.49 9.58 8.86
CA MET A 48 6.64 9.70 9.76
C MET A 48 7.83 10.34 9.05
N ARG A 49 8.08 10.00 7.77
CA ARG A 49 9.13 10.66 6.96
C ARG A 49 8.87 12.16 6.84
N TYR A 50 7.62 12.56 6.60
CA TYR A 50 7.27 13.99 6.45
C TYR A 50 7.43 14.73 7.78
N ALA A 51 7.03 14.10 8.88
CA ALA A 51 7.21 14.63 10.23
C ALA A 51 8.69 14.77 10.59
N ASP A 52 9.53 13.79 10.23
CA ASP A 52 10.99 13.83 10.48
C ASP A 52 11.66 14.97 9.70
N VAL A 53 11.28 15.19 8.44
CA VAL A 53 11.79 16.34 7.64
C VAL A 53 11.43 17.67 8.31
N LEU A 54 10.19 17.83 8.79
CA LEU A 54 9.77 19.04 9.51
C LEU A 54 10.47 19.18 10.87
N ALA A 55 10.69 18.09 11.59
CA ALA A 55 11.34 18.10 12.89
C ALA A 55 12.82 18.47 12.80
N ARG A 56 13.52 18.02 11.76
CA ARG A 56 14.93 18.33 11.52
C ARG A 56 15.16 19.73 10.95
N ASN A 57 14.15 20.31 10.32
CA ASN A 57 14.23 21.62 9.69
C ASN A 57 13.03 22.47 10.17
N PRO A 58 13.01 22.90 11.44
CA PRO A 58 11.89 23.61 12.05
C PRO A 58 11.57 24.95 11.37
N GLU A 59 12.51 25.51 10.61
CA GLU A 59 12.35 26.69 9.78
C GLU A 59 11.58 26.44 8.48
N LEU A 60 11.47 25.18 8.03
CA LEU A 60 10.74 24.84 6.82
C LEU A 60 9.23 24.87 7.06
N SER A 61 8.55 25.66 6.25
CA SER A 61 7.11 25.58 6.12
C SER A 61 6.69 24.28 5.43
N ARG A 62 5.44 23.87 5.66
CA ARG A 62 4.83 22.73 4.95
C ARG A 62 4.83 22.89 3.42
N THR A 63 4.85 24.12 2.91
CA THR A 63 4.97 24.42 1.48
C THR A 63 6.37 24.08 0.97
N GLN A 64 7.41 24.52 1.67
CA GLN A 64 8.80 24.23 1.31
C GLN A 64 9.11 22.73 1.40
N VAL A 65 8.54 22.03 2.39
CA VAL A 65 8.62 20.56 2.45
C VAL A 65 7.94 19.91 1.26
N ALA A 66 6.80 20.42 0.81
CA ALA A 66 6.10 19.90 -0.35
C ALA A 66 6.95 20.06 -1.63
N GLU A 67 7.57 21.22 -1.83
CA GLU A 67 8.48 21.49 -2.93
C GLU A 67 9.70 20.57 -2.90
N ALA A 68 10.35 20.42 -1.74
CA ALA A 68 11.51 19.55 -1.57
C ALA A 68 11.19 18.06 -1.83
N LEU A 69 9.96 17.63 -1.56
CA LEU A 69 9.49 16.26 -1.78
C LEU A 69 8.81 16.05 -3.13
N GLY A 70 8.65 17.09 -3.95
CA GLY A 70 7.97 17.01 -5.25
C GLY A 70 6.48 16.67 -5.16
N VAL A 71 5.81 17.07 -4.09
CA VAL A 71 4.37 16.81 -3.85
C VAL A 71 3.60 18.10 -3.64
N SER A 72 2.27 18.04 -3.70
CA SER A 72 1.45 19.21 -3.37
C SER A 72 1.44 19.49 -1.86
N ARG A 73 1.30 20.77 -1.48
CA ARG A 73 1.10 21.17 -0.08
C ARG A 73 -0.08 20.43 0.57
N ILE A 74 -1.15 20.21 -0.18
CA ILE A 74 -2.34 19.47 0.29
C ILE A 74 -1.96 18.02 0.64
N ARG A 75 -1.15 17.36 -0.20
CA ARG A 75 -0.67 16.00 0.08
C ARG A 75 0.11 15.95 1.39
N VAL A 76 1.00 16.92 1.66
CA VAL A 76 1.74 16.99 2.92
C VAL A 76 0.79 17.07 4.11
N PHE A 77 -0.23 17.92 4.05
CA PHE A 77 -1.22 18.05 5.13
C PHE A 77 -2.02 16.77 5.36
N GLN A 78 -2.53 16.16 4.28
CA GLN A 78 -3.33 14.92 4.35
C GLN A 78 -2.52 13.72 4.85
N VAL A 79 -1.25 13.61 4.45
CA VAL A 79 -0.37 12.55 4.92
C VAL A 79 -0.04 12.75 6.40
N LEU A 80 0.30 13.97 6.81
CA LEU A 80 0.59 14.26 8.22
C LEU A 80 -0.62 14.08 9.14
N SER A 81 -1.84 14.31 8.66
CA SER A 81 -3.05 14.13 9.49
C SER A 81 -3.25 12.67 9.90
N ILE A 82 -2.68 11.70 9.18
CA ILE A 82 -2.71 10.27 9.55
C ILE A 82 -2.05 10.03 10.92
N LEU A 83 -1.00 10.78 11.27
CA LEU A 83 -0.35 10.68 12.57
C LEU A 83 -1.21 11.22 13.72
N GLY A 84 -2.32 11.91 13.41
CA GLY A 84 -3.31 12.36 14.39
C GLY A 84 -4.33 11.29 14.79
N LEU A 85 -4.33 10.12 14.13
CA LEU A 85 -5.19 8.99 14.49
C LEU A 85 -4.79 8.40 15.85
N PRO A 86 -5.68 7.62 16.51
CA PRO A 86 -5.35 6.94 17.75
C PRO A 86 -4.16 6.00 17.53
N ASN A 87 -3.25 5.95 18.51
CA ASN A 87 -2.04 5.14 18.44
C ASN A 87 -2.30 3.68 18.05
N ALA A 88 -3.45 3.11 18.45
CA ALA A 88 -3.84 1.76 18.06
C ALA A 88 -3.98 1.60 16.53
N ILE A 89 -4.55 2.59 15.83
CA ILE A 89 -4.69 2.57 14.36
C ILE A 89 -3.33 2.74 13.68
N VAL A 90 -2.54 3.71 14.16
CA VAL A 90 -1.20 3.99 13.64
C VAL A 90 -0.31 2.76 13.77
N ARG A 91 -0.30 2.15 14.95
CA ARG A 91 0.47 0.93 15.23
C ARG A 91 -0.03 -0.26 14.42
N TYR A 92 -1.34 -0.48 14.33
CA TYR A 92 -1.88 -1.55 13.49
C TYR A 92 -1.45 -1.40 12.03
N THR A 93 -1.45 -0.18 11.50
CA THR A 93 -1.07 0.09 10.12
C THR A 93 0.43 -0.12 9.89
N LEU A 94 1.28 0.17 10.88
CA LEU A 94 2.71 -0.14 10.83
C LEU A 94 2.99 -1.65 10.95
N ASP A 95 2.31 -2.32 11.86
CA ASP A 95 2.51 -3.75 12.13
C ASP A 95 2.02 -4.62 10.94
N ASN A 96 1.08 -4.11 10.14
CA ASN A 96 0.49 -4.80 8.98
C ASN A 96 0.93 -4.19 7.65
N ASP A 97 2.18 -4.46 7.26
CA ASP A 97 2.81 -3.86 6.09
C ASP A 97 2.79 -4.73 4.81
N ALA A 98 2.04 -5.85 4.83
CA ALA A 98 1.92 -6.70 3.64
C ALA A 98 1.08 -6.03 2.52
N PRO A 99 1.30 -6.40 1.24
CA PRO A 99 0.61 -5.76 0.11
C PRO A 99 -0.91 -5.74 0.21
N GLU A 100 -1.55 -6.79 0.76
CA GLU A 100 -3.00 -6.82 0.96
C GLU A 100 -3.46 -5.69 1.90
N TYR A 101 -2.78 -5.49 3.03
CA TYR A 101 -3.10 -4.43 3.98
C TYR A 101 -2.80 -3.05 3.42
N ARG A 102 -1.66 -2.87 2.74
CA ARG A 102 -1.31 -1.58 2.09
C ARG A 102 -2.35 -1.15 1.05
N SER A 103 -3.00 -2.10 0.39
CA SER A 103 -4.07 -1.81 -0.57
C SER A 103 -5.34 -1.27 0.08
N VAL A 104 -5.56 -1.60 1.35
CA VAL A 104 -6.72 -1.21 2.16
C VAL A 104 -6.43 0.04 2.96
N LEU A 105 -5.33 0.01 3.72
CA LEU A 105 -4.88 1.05 4.66
C LEU A 105 -4.18 2.19 3.90
N THR A 106 -4.86 2.71 2.88
CA THR A 106 -4.41 3.84 2.08
C THR A 106 -4.79 5.16 2.73
N GLU A 107 -4.06 6.22 2.40
CA GLU A 107 -4.39 7.59 2.82
C GLU A 107 -5.86 7.95 2.60
N ARG A 108 -6.41 7.63 1.41
CA ARG A 108 -7.79 7.95 1.06
C ARG A 108 -8.82 7.28 1.96
N ARG A 109 -8.55 6.08 2.47
CA ARG A 109 -9.45 5.35 3.40
C ARG A 109 -9.23 5.74 4.85
N LEU A 110 -8.00 6.10 5.23
CA LEU A 110 -7.67 6.53 6.60
C LEU A 110 -8.02 8.00 6.90
N ARG A 111 -7.94 8.89 5.90
CA ARG A 111 -8.18 10.32 6.08
C ARG A 111 -9.58 10.66 6.62
N PRO A 112 -10.69 10.03 6.18
CA PRO A 112 -12.00 10.31 6.75
C PRO A 112 -12.06 10.07 8.26
N LEU A 113 -11.29 9.11 8.79
CA LEU A 113 -11.22 8.88 10.22
C LEU A 113 -10.58 10.05 10.97
N THR A 114 -9.63 10.77 10.37
CA THR A 114 -9.02 11.94 11.01
C THR A 114 -9.98 13.11 11.16
N GLN A 115 -11.15 13.06 10.52
CA GLN A 115 -12.20 14.09 10.59
C GLN A 115 -13.22 13.82 11.69
N LEU A 116 -13.23 12.62 12.27
CA LEU A 116 -14.07 12.28 13.42
C LEU A 116 -13.46 12.89 14.68
N THR A 117 -14.28 13.57 15.48
CA THR A 117 -13.81 14.26 16.69
C THR A 117 -13.42 13.27 17.79
N GLU A 118 -14.25 12.24 18.00
CA GLU A 118 -14.08 11.29 19.10
C GLU A 118 -13.20 10.12 18.70
N LYS A 119 -12.21 9.80 19.55
CA LYS A 119 -11.31 8.65 19.33
C LYS A 119 -12.07 7.32 19.27
N ALA A 120 -13.17 7.20 20.01
CA ALA A 120 -14.01 6.01 20.00
C ALA A 120 -14.64 5.79 18.60
N ASP A 121 -15.14 6.86 17.98
CA ASP A 121 -15.72 6.81 16.63
C ASP A 121 -14.66 6.48 15.58
N GLN A 122 -13.45 7.02 15.72
CA GLN A 122 -12.31 6.67 14.89
C GLN A 122 -11.99 5.17 14.96
N LEU A 123 -11.95 4.60 16.16
CA LEU A 123 -11.69 3.17 16.33
C LEU A 123 -12.84 2.30 15.81
N ALA A 124 -14.09 2.72 15.99
CA ALA A 124 -15.26 2.01 15.47
C ALA A 124 -15.27 1.99 13.93
N ALA A 125 -15.09 3.15 13.30
CA ALA A 125 -15.00 3.25 11.84
C ALA A 125 -13.80 2.47 11.28
N PHE A 126 -12.69 2.41 12.02
CA PHE A 126 -11.53 1.62 11.62
C PHE A 126 -11.80 0.12 11.64
N ARG A 127 -12.51 -0.37 12.67
CA ARG A 127 -12.94 -1.78 12.71
C ARG A 127 -13.88 -2.13 11.56
N GLN A 128 -14.79 -1.23 11.24
CA GLN A 128 -15.67 -1.40 10.07
C GLN A 128 -14.86 -1.46 8.77
N LEU A 129 -13.88 -0.56 8.60
CA LEU A 129 -12.97 -0.54 7.45
C LEU A 129 -12.25 -1.88 7.25
N LEU A 130 -11.78 -2.52 8.33
CA LEU A 130 -11.14 -3.83 8.28
C LEU A 130 -12.13 -4.94 7.89
N SER A 131 -13.33 -4.92 8.49
CA SER A 131 -14.38 -5.93 8.19
C SER A 131 -14.84 -5.94 6.73
N GLU A 132 -14.86 -4.78 6.05
CA GLU A 132 -15.25 -4.67 4.64
C GLU A 132 -14.26 -5.34 3.69
N VAL A 133 -13.02 -5.59 4.12
CA VAL A 133 -11.99 -6.18 3.27
C VAL A 133 -11.68 -7.64 3.65
N GLY A 134 -12.38 -8.18 4.64
CA GLY A 134 -12.19 -9.57 5.09
C GLY A 134 -10.82 -9.79 5.74
N VAL A 135 -10.31 -8.78 6.43
CA VAL A 135 -9.02 -8.79 7.14
C VAL A 135 -9.24 -8.51 8.62
#